data_AF-A0A182JI34-F1
#
_entry.id   AF-A0A182JI34-F1
#
_cell.length_a   1.000
_cell.length_b   1.000
_cell.length_c   1.000
_cell.angle_alpha   90.00
_cell.angle_beta   90.00
_cell.angle_gamma   90.00
#
_symmetry.space_group_name_H-M   'P 1'
#
loop_
_entity.id
_entity.type
_entity.pdbx_description
1 polymer ?
#
loop_
_entity_poly.entity_id
_entity_poly.type
_entity_poly.pdbx_seq_one_letter_code
_entity_poly.pdbx_strand_id
1 'polypeptide(L)'
;MSFELMINKGFNDLLYLAQTYPEFAPFAKPLMKFQRDLRKVLDAAYTPSTTFQNVLNHGDFQIKNMLHQIDAQGRHTDTILLDYQICCWTTPAIDLYCLLDMQATQELKDSSRNELLYLYYQKYAELLKRMGFVGKIPTLLDLQIELLRCAGIEMFHYAVFQSFRYLAADMDMEAFVTGACVNPALNNPEYKKLMYTELSRLLHQGTLLDD
;
A
#
# COMPACT_ATOMS: atom_id res chain seq x y z
N MET A 1 -7.30 18.91 -5.39
CA MET A 1 -5.95 18.31 -5.36
C MET A 1 -5.82 17.27 -6.46
N SER A 2 -4.90 17.43 -7.42
CA SER A 2 -4.70 16.44 -8.48
C SER A 2 -3.86 15.28 -7.96
N PHE A 3 -4.32 14.04 -8.16
CA PHE A 3 -3.61 12.81 -7.80
C PHE A 3 -2.21 12.73 -8.46
N GLU A 4 -2.08 13.30 -9.65
CA GLU A 4 -0.80 13.38 -10.38
C GLU A 4 0.25 14.25 -9.66
N LEU A 5 -0.18 15.35 -9.01
CA LEU A 5 0.73 16.19 -8.22
C LEU A 5 1.29 15.41 -7.03
N MET A 6 0.46 14.59 -6.39
CA MET A 6 0.87 13.78 -5.24
C MET A 6 1.88 12.70 -5.65
N ILE A 7 1.65 12.03 -6.78
CA ILE A 7 2.61 11.09 -7.38
C ILE A 7 3.94 11.79 -7.63
N ASN A 8 3.91 12.91 -8.37
CA ASN A 8 5.13 13.62 -8.73
C ASN A 8 5.89 14.10 -7.49
N LYS A 9 5.18 14.61 -6.48
CA LYS A 9 5.78 15.02 -5.21
C LYS A 9 6.49 13.87 -4.50
N GLY A 10 5.80 12.74 -4.33
CA GLY A 10 6.33 11.57 -3.64
C GLY A 10 7.58 11.00 -4.30
N PHE A 11 7.58 10.82 -5.62
CA PHE A 11 8.75 10.32 -6.33
C PHE A 11 9.89 11.33 -6.39
N ASN A 12 9.62 12.63 -6.57
CA ASN A 12 10.65 13.67 -6.53
C ASN A 12 11.34 13.74 -5.17
N ASP A 13 10.60 13.54 -4.08
CA ASP A 13 11.14 13.46 -2.73
C ASP A 13 12.08 12.26 -2.53
N LEU A 14 11.73 11.09 -3.05
CA LEU A 14 12.60 9.92 -3.01
C LEU A 14 13.85 10.11 -3.89
N LEU A 15 13.70 10.74 -5.06
CA LEU A 15 14.83 11.07 -5.92
C LEU A 15 15.75 12.12 -5.28
N TYR A 16 15.19 13.07 -4.53
CA TYR A 16 15.98 13.99 -3.71
C TYR A 16 16.79 13.24 -2.65
N LEU A 17 16.20 12.25 -1.96
CA LEU A 17 16.97 11.40 -1.04
C LEU A 17 18.11 10.69 -1.77
N ALA A 18 17.85 10.11 -2.94
CA ALA A 18 18.85 9.41 -3.74
C ALA A 18 19.98 10.31 -4.26
N GLN A 19 19.70 11.59 -4.50
CA GLN A 19 20.71 12.58 -4.89
C GLN A 19 21.51 13.12 -3.69
N THR A 20 20.87 13.23 -2.53
CA THR A 20 21.44 13.89 -1.34
C THR A 20 22.26 12.93 -0.49
N TYR A 21 21.80 11.68 -0.37
CA TYR A 21 22.36 10.69 0.55
C TYR A 21 22.99 9.52 -0.24
N PRO A 22 24.32 9.28 -0.12
CA PRO A 22 25.00 8.24 -0.88
C PRO A 22 24.39 6.84 -0.74
N GLU A 23 23.85 6.51 0.42
CA GLU A 23 23.19 5.22 0.67
C GLU A 23 21.90 5.04 -0.15
N PHE A 24 21.22 6.12 -0.54
CA PHE A 24 20.03 6.05 -1.39
C PHE A 24 20.33 6.10 -2.90
N ALA A 25 21.57 6.43 -3.29
CA ALA A 25 21.95 6.55 -4.70
C ALA A 25 21.61 5.32 -5.57
N PRO A 26 21.72 4.06 -5.07
CA PRO A 26 21.33 2.88 -5.84
C PRO A 26 19.85 2.86 -6.26
N PHE A 27 18.96 3.55 -5.55
CA PHE A 27 17.52 3.57 -5.85
C PHE A 27 17.15 4.57 -6.95
N ALA A 28 18.04 5.50 -7.34
CA ALA A 28 17.70 6.59 -8.27
C ALA A 28 17.16 6.08 -9.61
N LYS A 29 17.91 5.22 -10.31
CA LYS A 29 17.49 4.64 -11.60
C LYS A 29 16.23 3.77 -11.47
N PRO A 30 16.16 2.80 -10.52
CA PRO A 30 14.95 2.07 -10.19
C PRO A 30 13.70 2.93 -10.01
N LEU A 31 13.80 4.00 -9.22
CA LEU A 31 12.67 4.89 -8.92
C LEU A 31 12.22 5.66 -10.15
N MET A 32 13.14 6.15 -10.98
CA MET A 32 12.80 6.83 -12.24
C MET A 32 12.09 5.88 -13.22
N LYS A 33 12.58 4.65 -13.36
CA LYS A 33 11.95 3.62 -14.20
C LYS A 33 10.55 3.29 -13.68
N PHE A 34 10.43 3.03 -12.37
CA PHE A 34 9.16 2.70 -11.74
C PHE A 34 8.15 3.84 -11.89
N GLN A 35 8.53 5.10 -11.67
CA GLN A 35 7.65 6.26 -11.85
C GLN A 35 7.15 6.36 -13.30
N ARG A 36 8.03 6.16 -14.28
CA ARG A 36 7.66 6.15 -15.72
C ARG A 36 6.64 5.06 -16.02
N ASP A 37 6.83 3.87 -15.45
CA ASP A 37 6.00 2.69 -15.72
C ASP A 37 4.79 2.58 -14.76
N LEU A 38 4.66 3.51 -13.79
CA LEU A 38 3.66 3.48 -12.72
C LEU A 38 2.24 3.34 -13.25
N ARG A 39 1.89 4.07 -14.32
CA ARG A 39 0.56 3.99 -14.92
C ARG A 39 0.22 2.56 -15.36
N LYS A 40 1.16 1.89 -16.01
CA LYS A 40 1.03 0.49 -16.45
C LYS A 40 0.91 -0.46 -15.25
N VAL A 41 1.71 -0.22 -14.20
CA VAL A 41 1.66 -1.02 -12.96
C VAL A 41 0.29 -0.91 -12.29
N LEU A 42 -0.24 0.31 -12.14
CA LEU A 42 -1.56 0.55 -11.54
C LEU A 42 -2.69 0.02 -12.44
N ASP A 43 -2.67 0.31 -13.74
CA ASP A 43 -3.70 -0.18 -14.66
C ASP A 43 -3.76 -1.73 -14.66
N ALA A 44 -2.61 -2.42 -14.58
CA ALA A 44 -2.56 -3.88 -14.46
C ALA A 44 -3.14 -4.38 -13.12
N ALA A 45 -2.89 -3.68 -12.02
CA ALA A 45 -3.40 -4.06 -10.70
C ALA A 45 -4.93 -3.87 -10.56
N TYR A 46 -5.48 -2.83 -11.19
CA TYR A 46 -6.91 -2.49 -11.12
C TYR A 46 -7.75 -3.14 -12.24
N THR A 47 -7.13 -3.80 -13.21
CA THR A 47 -7.80 -4.69 -14.17
C THR A 47 -8.07 -6.05 -13.52
N PRO A 48 -9.19 -6.75 -13.84
CA PRO A 48 -9.45 -8.08 -13.29
C PRO A 48 -8.25 -9.01 -13.42
N SER A 49 -7.80 -9.56 -12.29
CA SER A 49 -6.69 -10.50 -12.22
C SER A 49 -7.01 -11.77 -13.00
N THR A 50 -6.01 -12.25 -13.73
CA THR A 50 -6.02 -13.55 -14.41
C THR A 50 -5.17 -14.59 -13.65
N THR A 51 -4.49 -14.16 -12.58
CA THR A 51 -3.53 -14.96 -11.83
C THR A 51 -4.05 -15.39 -10.46
N PHE A 52 -5.10 -14.73 -9.97
CA PHE A 52 -5.78 -15.03 -8.72
C PHE A 52 -7.29 -14.78 -8.83
N GLN A 53 -8.05 -15.35 -7.89
CA GLN A 53 -9.51 -15.19 -7.86
C GLN A 53 -9.87 -13.71 -7.59
N ASN A 54 -10.66 -13.11 -8.48
CA ASN A 54 -11.15 -11.75 -8.30
C ASN A 54 -12.18 -11.67 -7.17
N VAL A 55 -12.10 -10.58 -6.40
CA VAL A 55 -13.02 -10.20 -5.33
C VAL A 55 -13.52 -8.78 -5.58
N LEU A 56 -14.64 -8.42 -4.94
CA LEU A 56 -15.08 -7.04 -4.89
C LEU A 56 -14.29 -6.33 -3.79
N ASN A 57 -13.28 -5.57 -4.19
CA ASN A 57 -12.53 -4.73 -3.27
C ASN A 57 -13.34 -3.47 -2.95
N HIS A 58 -13.16 -2.96 -1.73
CA HIS A 58 -13.61 -1.64 -1.33
C HIS A 58 -12.87 -0.55 -2.11
N GLY A 59 -11.56 -0.71 -2.32
CA GLY A 59 -10.70 0.22 -3.06
C GLY A 59 -10.29 1.46 -2.26
N ASP A 60 -11.05 1.80 -1.22
CA ASP A 60 -10.71 2.85 -0.25
C ASP A 60 -10.84 2.36 1.20
N PHE A 61 -10.16 1.24 1.51
CA PHE A 61 -10.24 0.55 2.80
C PHE A 61 -9.48 1.30 3.92
N GLN A 62 -10.08 2.39 4.41
CA GLN A 62 -9.50 3.23 5.45
C GLN A 62 -10.38 3.36 6.70
N ILE A 63 -9.76 3.61 7.86
CA ILE A 63 -10.46 3.63 9.16
C ILE A 63 -11.62 4.64 9.22
N LYS A 64 -11.53 5.77 8.50
CA LYS A 64 -12.60 6.77 8.41
C LYS A 64 -13.84 6.27 7.64
N ASN A 65 -13.67 5.22 6.84
CA ASN A 65 -14.71 4.55 6.08
C ASN A 65 -15.24 3.31 6.82
N MET A 66 -14.90 3.15 8.11
CA MET A 66 -15.37 2.06 8.96
C MET A 66 -16.20 2.63 10.11
N LEU A 67 -17.47 2.25 10.18
CA LEU A 67 -18.33 2.58 11.31
C LEU A 67 -18.41 1.38 12.25
N HIS A 68 -17.85 1.55 13.45
CA HIS A 68 -17.82 0.51 14.47
C HIS A 68 -19.00 0.65 15.43
N GLN A 69 -19.69 -0.46 15.71
CA GLN A 69 -20.56 -0.57 16.87
C GLN A 69 -19.71 -0.95 18.08
N ILE A 70 -19.88 -0.22 19.19
CA ILE A 70 -19.09 -0.42 20.42
C ILE A 70 -20.05 -0.76 21.56
N ASP A 71 -19.75 -1.83 22.30
CA ASP A 71 -20.53 -2.22 23.49
C ASP A 71 -20.20 -1.39 24.73
N ALA A 72 -20.92 -1.66 25.82
CA ALA A 72 -20.71 -0.98 27.10
C ALA A 72 -19.32 -1.22 27.72
N GLN A 73 -18.55 -2.21 27.24
CA GLN A 73 -17.19 -2.52 27.68
C GLN A 73 -16.13 -1.90 26.75
N GLY A 74 -16.54 -1.13 25.74
CA GLY A 74 -15.62 -0.51 24.79
C GLY A 74 -15.14 -1.45 23.68
N ARG A 75 -15.76 -2.64 23.52
CA ARG A 75 -15.35 -3.60 22.48
C ARG A 75 -16.11 -3.35 21.19
N HIS A 76 -15.41 -3.49 20.07
CA HIS A 76 -16.06 -3.44 18.76
C HIS A 76 -16.87 -4.73 18.57
N THR A 77 -18.19 -4.61 18.43
CA THR A 77 -19.11 -5.75 18.26
C THR A 77 -19.55 -5.96 16.82
N ASP A 78 -19.54 -4.89 16.03
CA ASP A 78 -19.89 -4.92 14.61
C ASP A 78 -19.15 -3.82 13.86
N THR A 79 -19.04 -3.96 12.53
CA THR A 79 -18.41 -2.96 11.67
C THR A 79 -19.10 -2.97 10.31
N ILE A 80 -19.54 -1.79 9.88
CA ILE A 80 -20.00 -1.57 8.51
C ILE A 80 -19.00 -0.69 7.76
N LEU A 81 -18.80 -0.97 6.48
CA LEU A 81 -17.97 -0.17 5.59
C LEU A 81 -18.82 0.89 4.88
N LEU A 82 -18.25 2.05 4.60
CA LEU A 82 -18.87 3.20 3.96
C LEU A 82 -18.02 3.67 2.78
N ASP A 83 -18.60 4.48 1.88
CA ASP A 83 -17.88 5.13 0.78
C ASP A 83 -17.23 4.17 -0.25
N TYR A 84 -18.09 3.47 -0.98
CA TYR A 84 -17.75 2.49 -2.03
C TYR A 84 -17.40 3.12 -3.39
N GLN A 85 -16.95 4.39 -3.43
CA GLN A 85 -16.74 5.13 -4.68
C GLN A 85 -15.57 4.63 -5.54
N ILE A 86 -14.67 3.82 -4.97
CA ILE A 86 -13.46 3.28 -5.63
C ILE A 86 -13.51 1.75 -5.73
N CYS A 87 -14.69 1.14 -5.59
CA CYS A 87 -14.82 -0.31 -5.69
C CYS A 87 -14.31 -0.86 -7.02
N CYS A 88 -13.55 -1.96 -6.96
CA CYS A 88 -13.01 -2.61 -8.13
C CYS A 88 -13.07 -4.13 -8.02
N TRP A 89 -13.33 -4.80 -9.14
CA TRP A 89 -13.38 -6.26 -9.22
C TRP A 89 -12.03 -6.78 -9.73
N THR A 90 -11.13 -7.11 -8.80
CA THR A 90 -9.77 -7.55 -9.11
C THR A 90 -9.20 -8.40 -7.96
N THR A 91 -7.89 -8.66 -7.96
CA THR A 91 -7.13 -9.31 -6.89
C THR A 91 -7.43 -8.70 -5.51
N PRO A 92 -7.46 -9.51 -4.42
CA PRO A 92 -7.59 -8.99 -3.05
C PRO A 92 -6.37 -8.18 -2.58
N ALA A 93 -5.28 -8.17 -3.36
CA ALA A 93 -4.07 -7.42 -3.02
C ALA A 93 -4.33 -5.92 -2.84
N ILE A 94 -5.35 -5.36 -3.53
CA ILE A 94 -5.72 -3.94 -3.43
C ILE A 94 -6.04 -3.55 -1.97
N ASP A 95 -7.06 -4.19 -1.38
CA ASP A 95 -7.46 -3.87 -0.01
C ASP A 95 -6.46 -4.39 1.03
N LEU A 96 -5.75 -5.50 0.73
CA LEU A 96 -4.71 -6.02 1.63
C LEU A 96 -3.53 -5.05 1.77
N TYR A 97 -3.04 -4.47 0.68
CA TYR A 97 -2.00 -3.44 0.75
C TYR A 97 -2.51 -2.16 1.41
N CYS A 98 -3.76 -1.77 1.13
CA CYS A 98 -4.40 -0.64 1.82
C CYS A 98 -4.42 -0.84 3.35
N LEU A 99 -4.83 -2.02 3.82
CA LEU A 99 -4.78 -2.41 5.23
C LEU A 99 -3.35 -2.38 5.80
N LEU A 100 -2.40 -3.01 5.13
CA LEU A 100 -1.04 -3.19 5.63
C LEU A 100 -0.21 -1.91 5.62
N ASP A 101 -0.35 -1.08 4.58
CA ASP A 101 0.54 0.05 4.33
C ASP A 101 -0.03 1.37 4.88
N MET A 102 -1.36 1.51 4.85
CA MET A 102 -2.01 2.75 5.24
C MET A 102 -2.65 2.65 6.62
N GLN A 103 -3.31 1.53 6.95
CA GLN A 103 -4.09 1.41 8.20
C GLN A 103 -3.28 0.86 9.38
N ALA A 104 -2.46 -0.16 9.15
CA ALA A 104 -1.56 -0.67 10.19
C ALA A 104 -0.48 0.35 10.54
N THR A 105 0.02 0.30 11.76
CA THR A 105 1.28 0.98 12.10
C THR A 105 2.45 0.22 11.51
N GLN A 106 3.58 0.90 11.30
CA GLN A 106 4.77 0.24 10.78
C GLN A 106 5.24 -0.88 11.71
N GLU A 107 5.17 -0.66 13.04
CA GLU A 107 5.55 -1.65 14.04
C GLU A 107 4.68 -2.90 13.95
N LEU A 108 3.37 -2.74 13.79
CA LEU A 108 2.44 -3.87 13.64
C LEU A 108 2.68 -4.63 12.33
N LYS A 109 2.95 -3.89 11.24
CA LYS A 109 3.30 -4.50 9.95
C LYS A 109 4.57 -5.34 10.09
N ASP A 110 5.61 -4.80 10.72
CA ASP A 110 6.90 -5.49 10.89
C ASP A 110 6.78 -6.74 11.78
N SER A 111 6.00 -6.66 12.87
CA SER A 111 5.85 -7.79 13.80
C SER A 111 4.86 -8.86 13.33
N SER A 112 3.81 -8.46 12.61
CA SER A 112 2.60 -9.28 12.46
C SER A 112 2.04 -9.35 11.04
N ARG A 113 2.73 -8.84 10.01
CA ARG A 113 2.28 -8.93 8.61
C ARG A 113 1.84 -10.35 8.21
N ASN A 114 2.66 -11.35 8.51
CA ASN A 114 2.36 -12.74 8.12
C ASN A 114 1.13 -13.29 8.86
N GLU A 115 0.93 -12.90 10.12
CA GLU A 115 -0.24 -13.28 10.90
C GLU A 115 -1.51 -12.62 10.35
N LEU A 116 -1.46 -11.32 10.02
CA LEU A 116 -2.59 -10.61 9.41
C LEU A 116 -3.00 -11.23 8.06
N LEU A 117 -2.02 -11.56 7.21
CA LEU A 117 -2.25 -12.24 5.95
C LEU A 117 -2.82 -13.66 6.14
N TYR A 118 -2.34 -14.39 7.15
CA TYR A 118 -2.85 -15.70 7.50
C TYR A 118 -4.31 -15.64 7.98
N LEU A 119 -4.65 -14.68 8.84
CA LEU A 119 -6.01 -14.46 9.33
C LEU A 119 -6.98 -14.12 8.20
N TYR A 120 -6.58 -13.21 7.30
CA TYR A 120 -7.36 -12.90 6.10
C TYR A 120 -7.58 -14.15 5.26
N TYR A 121 -6.51 -14.89 4.97
CA TYR A 121 -6.55 -16.13 4.18
C TYR A 121 -7.52 -17.16 4.78
N GLN A 122 -7.46 -17.38 6.09
CA GLN A 122 -8.34 -18.32 6.78
C GLN A 122 -9.81 -17.95 6.58
N LYS A 123 -10.16 -16.67 6.76
CA LYS A 123 -11.54 -16.18 6.59
C LYS A 123 -12.00 -16.22 5.15
N TYR A 124 -11.13 -15.86 4.22
CA TYR A 124 -11.39 -15.96 2.78
C TYR A 124 -11.68 -17.40 2.36
N ALA A 125 -10.82 -18.35 2.74
CA ALA A 125 -10.98 -19.76 2.41
C ALA A 125 -12.22 -20.39 3.09
N GLU A 126 -12.50 -20.03 4.34
CA GLU A 126 -13.71 -20.46 5.06
C GLU A 126 -14.98 -19.97 4.35
N LEU A 127 -15.00 -18.69 3.95
CA LEU A 127 -16.12 -18.07 3.24
C LEU A 127 -16.40 -18.78 1.91
N LEU A 128 -15.37 -19.01 1.09
CA LEU A 128 -15.52 -19.71 -0.19
C LEU A 128 -16.07 -21.13 -0.02
N LYS A 129 -15.61 -21.87 1.00
CA LYS A 129 -16.15 -23.20 1.33
C LYS A 129 -17.63 -23.12 1.70
N ARG A 130 -17.99 -22.18 2.58
CA ARG A 130 -19.37 -21.99 3.05
C ARG A 130 -20.32 -21.58 1.94
N MET A 131 -19.85 -20.81 0.96
CA MET A 131 -20.62 -20.43 -0.22
C MET A 131 -20.76 -21.54 -1.27
N GLY A 132 -20.12 -22.70 -1.07
CA GLY A 132 -20.13 -23.79 -2.06
C GLY A 132 -19.37 -23.43 -3.34
N PHE A 133 -18.32 -22.62 -3.24
CA PHE A 133 -17.51 -22.24 -4.40
C PHE A 133 -16.93 -23.49 -5.08
N VAL A 134 -17.25 -23.65 -6.37
CA VAL A 134 -16.89 -24.84 -7.15
C VAL A 134 -15.49 -24.79 -7.76
N GLY A 135 -14.84 -23.62 -7.73
CA GLY A 135 -13.48 -23.44 -8.24
C GLY A 135 -12.40 -23.84 -7.23
N LYS A 136 -11.13 -23.74 -7.64
CA LYS A 136 -9.99 -23.93 -6.74
C LYS A 136 -9.99 -22.82 -5.68
N ILE A 137 -10.18 -23.19 -4.41
CA ILE A 137 -9.91 -22.28 -3.30
C ILE A 137 -8.40 -22.06 -3.24
N PRO A 138 -7.91 -20.81 -3.34
CA PRO A 138 -6.48 -20.53 -3.31
C PRO A 138 -5.82 -21.04 -2.02
N THR A 139 -4.54 -21.34 -2.09
CA THR A 139 -3.70 -21.63 -0.92
C THR A 139 -3.13 -20.32 -0.35
N LEU A 140 -2.60 -20.36 0.88
CA LEU A 140 -1.87 -19.22 1.44
C LEU A 140 -0.66 -18.86 0.56
N LEU A 141 0.01 -19.87 -0.01
CA LEU A 141 1.12 -19.66 -0.94
C LEU A 141 0.66 -18.94 -2.22
N ASP A 142 -0.49 -19.32 -2.78
CA ASP A 142 -1.06 -18.62 -3.95
C ASP A 142 -1.31 -17.13 -3.62
N LEU A 143 -1.82 -16.81 -2.42
CA LEU A 143 -2.04 -15.43 -1.99
C LEU A 143 -0.72 -14.67 -1.81
N GLN A 144 0.31 -15.29 -1.22
CA GLN A 144 1.62 -14.67 -1.07
C GLN A 144 2.27 -14.37 -2.43
N ILE A 145 2.17 -15.30 -3.39
CA ILE A 145 2.64 -15.08 -4.75
C ILE A 145 1.88 -13.93 -5.42
N GLU A 146 0.57 -13.85 -5.23
CA GLU A 146 -0.23 -12.75 -5.78
C GLU A 146 0.17 -11.40 -5.19
N LEU A 147 0.40 -11.32 -3.87
CA LEU A 147 0.92 -10.10 -3.24
C LEU A 147 2.27 -9.70 -3.86
N LEU A 148 3.19 -10.65 -4.09
CA LEU A 148 4.47 -10.36 -4.74
C LEU A 148 4.30 -9.85 -6.18
N ARG A 149 3.38 -10.43 -6.97
CA ARG A 149 3.05 -9.91 -8.33
C ARG A 149 2.52 -8.49 -8.27
N CYS A 150 1.79 -8.16 -7.22
CA CYS A 150 1.16 -6.86 -6.98
C CYS A 150 2.01 -5.90 -6.14
N ALA A 151 3.28 -6.22 -5.85
CA ALA A 151 4.14 -5.41 -4.98
C ALA A 151 4.38 -3.97 -5.48
N GLY A 152 4.10 -3.70 -6.76
CA GLY A 152 4.07 -2.32 -7.27
C GLY A 152 3.05 -1.42 -6.58
N ILE A 153 1.94 -1.97 -6.06
CA ILE A 153 0.98 -1.21 -5.25
C ILE A 153 1.62 -0.76 -3.94
N GLU A 154 2.33 -1.67 -3.25
CA GLU A 154 3.06 -1.36 -2.02
C GLU A 154 4.12 -0.29 -2.25
N MET A 155 4.90 -0.41 -3.33
CA MET A 155 5.89 0.61 -3.71
C MET A 155 5.24 1.97 -3.96
N PHE A 156 4.11 1.99 -4.67
CA PHE A 156 3.33 3.21 -4.88
C PHE A 156 2.85 3.82 -3.54
N HIS A 157 2.34 3.02 -2.60
CA HIS A 157 1.93 3.51 -1.29
C HIS A 157 3.08 4.13 -0.51
N TYR A 158 4.25 3.48 -0.50
CA TYR A 158 5.43 4.01 0.17
C TYR A 158 5.92 5.34 -0.43
N ALA A 159 5.93 5.45 -1.76
CA ALA A 159 6.35 6.67 -2.42
C ALA A 159 5.39 7.84 -2.16
N VAL A 160 4.08 7.60 -2.18
CA VAL A 160 3.08 8.66 -2.21
C VAL A 160 2.56 9.03 -0.82
N PHE A 161 2.31 8.04 0.04
CA PHE A 161 1.57 8.25 1.29
C PHE A 161 2.44 8.15 2.54
N GLN A 162 3.54 7.41 2.53
CA GLN A 162 4.27 7.12 3.78
C GLN A 162 4.83 8.38 4.45
N SER A 163 5.23 9.37 3.66
CA SER A 163 5.71 10.65 4.22
C SER A 163 4.65 11.36 5.06
N PHE A 164 3.36 11.15 4.78
CA PHE A 164 2.24 11.82 5.47
C PHE A 164 2.19 11.49 6.96
N ARG A 165 2.69 10.30 7.35
CA ARG A 165 2.76 9.89 8.77
C ARG A 165 3.75 10.72 9.59
N TYR A 166 4.64 11.46 8.93
CA TYR A 166 5.68 12.28 9.53
C TYR A 166 5.41 13.78 9.34
N LEU A 167 4.24 14.14 8.80
CA LEU A 167 3.80 15.52 8.62
C LEU A 167 3.05 16.00 9.87
N ALA A 168 3.15 17.31 10.15
CA ALA A 168 2.31 17.94 11.16
C ALA A 168 0.84 17.96 10.72
N ALA A 169 -0.08 17.86 11.68
CA ALA A 169 -1.52 17.79 11.39
C ALA A 169 -2.09 19.07 10.74
N ASP A 170 -1.44 20.20 10.94
CA ASP A 170 -1.80 21.53 10.42
C ASP A 170 -1.05 21.88 9.12
N MET A 171 -0.41 20.89 8.47
CA MET A 171 0.34 21.12 7.24
C MET A 171 -0.57 21.56 6.09
N ASP A 172 -0.15 22.60 5.38
CA ASP A 172 -0.76 22.99 4.12
C ASP A 172 -0.47 21.93 3.04
N MET A 173 -1.45 21.05 2.82
CA MET A 173 -1.34 19.96 1.86
C MET A 173 -1.28 20.45 0.42
N GLU A 174 -1.87 21.60 0.08
CA GLU A 174 -1.82 22.17 -1.27
C GLU A 174 -0.40 22.67 -1.55
N ALA A 175 0.18 23.42 -0.61
CA ALA A 175 1.59 23.83 -0.69
C ALA A 175 2.54 22.63 -0.72
N PHE A 176 2.21 21.56 0.02
CA PHE A 176 2.99 20.32 0.01
C PHE A 176 2.98 19.64 -1.35
N VAL A 177 1.81 19.35 -1.92
CA VAL A 177 1.73 18.59 -3.19
C VAL A 177 2.22 19.40 -4.39
N THR A 178 2.17 20.72 -4.33
CA THR A 178 2.70 21.60 -5.38
C THR A 178 4.21 21.80 -5.27
N GLY A 179 4.85 21.35 -4.17
CA GLY A 179 6.27 21.53 -3.93
C GLY A 179 6.65 22.94 -3.44
N ALA A 180 5.67 23.75 -3.02
CA ALA A 180 5.91 25.08 -2.46
C ALA A 180 6.52 25.03 -1.05
N CYS A 181 6.47 23.87 -0.37
CA CYS A 181 7.19 23.62 0.87
C CYS A 181 8.07 22.36 0.78
N VAL A 182 9.18 22.38 1.53
CA VAL A 182 10.07 21.22 1.66
C VAL A 182 9.36 20.16 2.52
N ASN A 183 9.41 18.90 2.11
CA ASN A 183 8.85 17.81 2.90
C ASN A 183 9.70 17.60 4.18
N PRO A 184 9.17 17.89 5.38
CA PRO A 184 9.93 17.76 6.62
C PRO A 184 10.29 16.30 6.94
N ALA A 185 9.54 15.32 6.40
CA ALA A 185 9.84 13.90 6.56
C ALA A 185 11.25 13.54 6.03
N LEU A 186 11.76 14.25 5.02
CA LEU A 186 13.08 14.01 4.43
C LEU A 186 14.23 14.21 5.41
N ASN A 187 14.01 15.02 6.45
CA ASN A 187 14.98 15.25 7.52
C ASN A 187 14.75 14.34 8.73
N ASN A 188 13.64 13.59 8.76
CA ASN A 188 13.32 12.69 9.86
C ASN A 188 14.14 11.39 9.76
N PRO A 189 14.91 11.02 10.80
CA PRO A 189 15.75 9.82 10.76
C PRO A 189 14.95 8.51 10.70
N GLU A 190 13.79 8.44 11.34
CA GLU A 190 12.92 7.25 11.30
C GLU A 190 12.31 7.07 9.91
N TYR A 191 11.87 8.16 9.26
CA TYR A 191 11.40 8.09 7.87
C TYR A 191 12.50 7.61 6.92
N LYS A 192 13.72 8.16 7.03
CA LYS A 192 14.84 7.72 6.19
C LYS A 192 15.18 6.26 6.42
N LYS A 193 15.24 5.81 7.68
CA LYS A 193 15.48 4.40 8.02
C LYS A 193 14.41 3.50 7.40
N LEU A 194 13.13 3.86 7.56
CA LEU A 194 12.02 3.13 6.97
C LEU A 194 12.14 3.04 5.44
N MET A 195 12.30 4.19 4.76
CA MET A 195 12.39 4.22 3.31
C MET A 195 13.59 3.42 2.81
N TYR A 196 14.74 3.51 3.47
CA TYR A 196 15.91 2.71 3.11
C TYR A 196 15.63 1.20 3.22
N THR A 197 15.03 0.77 4.34
CA THR A 197 14.67 -0.64 4.58
C THR A 197 13.71 -1.15 3.50
N GLU A 198 12.64 -0.41 3.22
CA GLU A 198 11.58 -0.86 2.33
C GLU A 198 11.97 -0.76 0.85
N LEU A 199 12.69 0.29 0.44
CA LEU A 199 13.26 0.38 -0.91
C LEU A 199 14.26 -0.74 -1.16
N SER A 200 15.11 -1.06 -0.18
CA SER A 200 16.03 -2.20 -0.27
C SER A 200 15.27 -3.52 -0.43
N ARG A 201 14.22 -3.74 0.37
CA ARG A 201 13.38 -4.94 0.28
C ARG A 201 12.71 -5.06 -1.07
N LEU A 202 12.07 -4.00 -1.56
CA LEU A 202 11.37 -3.98 -2.84
C LEU A 202 12.33 -4.13 -4.04
N LEU A 203 13.56 -3.60 -3.93
CA LEU A 203 14.61 -3.84 -4.90
C LEU A 203 15.02 -5.33 -4.92
N HIS A 204 15.31 -5.92 -3.77
CA HIS A 204 15.72 -7.32 -3.68
C HIS A 204 14.60 -8.32 -4.04
N GLN A 205 13.34 -7.93 -3.89
CA GLN A 205 12.18 -8.72 -4.31
C GLN A 205 11.91 -8.66 -5.82
N GLY A 206 12.57 -7.74 -6.53
CA GLY A 206 12.41 -7.59 -7.97
C GLY A 206 11.41 -6.51 -8.40
N THR A 207 10.71 -5.88 -7.45
CA THR A 207 9.68 -4.86 -7.73
C THR A 207 10.25 -3.60 -8.38
N LEU A 208 11.49 -3.25 -8.02
CA LEU A 208 12.20 -2.06 -8.47
C LEU A 208 13.33 -2.35 -9.49
N LEU A 209 13.40 -3.54 -10.09
CA LEU A 209 14.53 -3.88 -10.98
C LEU A 209 14.59 -3.04 -12.26
N ASP A 210 15.81 -2.68 -12.67
CA ASP A 210 16.10 -1.88 -13.87
C ASP A 210 16.20 -2.73 -15.15
N ASP A 211 16.21 -4.06 -15.03
CA ASP A 211 16.37 -5.02 -16.16
C ASP A 211 15.20 -5.04 -17.17
#